data_AF-A0A2V6XK75-F1
#
_entry.id   AF-A0A2V6XK75-F1
#
_cell.length_a   1.000
_cell.length_b   1.000
_cell.length_c   1.000
_cell.angle_alpha   90.00
_cell.angle_beta   90.00
_cell.angle_gamma   90.00
#
_symmetry.space_group_name_H-M   'P 1'
#
loop_
_entity.id
_entity.type
_entity.pdbx_description
1 polymer ?
#
loop_
_entity_poly.entity_id
_entity_poly.type
_entity_poly.pdbx_seq_one_letter_code
_entity_poly.pdbx_strand_id
1 'polypeptide(L)'
;MTRMSEAEVSLRLALWLIKSELAEGTVEVAIDGAQIQIGETVQFKLGEFLASCEWRKERPGAAWQGIYCSYSGGAGRLRIHSSPGVGDVVAKLRSGCILRVECKKGPLERSKSSAEYPLLREALGQLLTVERVNDGDILAVAVPHSPKFEELARRWREAPLIKKFGVRILTVGQDGRVDGLEA
;
A
#
# COMPACT_ATOMS: atom_id res chain seq x y z
N MET A 1 12.77 -13.69 1.44
CA MET A 1 11.97 -13.53 0.21
C MET A 1 12.70 -12.54 -0.69
N THR A 2 12.81 -12.79 -2.00
CA THR A 2 13.52 -11.89 -2.94
C THR A 2 12.62 -10.80 -3.54
N ARG A 3 11.31 -10.87 -3.27
CA ARG A 3 10.28 -9.97 -3.80
C ARG A 3 9.19 -9.75 -2.75
N MET A 4 8.61 -8.57 -2.74
CA MET A 4 7.39 -8.24 -2.01
C MET A 4 6.20 -8.22 -2.97
N SER A 5 5.07 -8.80 -2.55
CA SER A 5 3.83 -8.77 -3.33
C SER A 5 3.10 -7.42 -3.17
N GLU A 6 2.15 -7.13 -4.06
CA GLU A 6 1.38 -5.89 -4.05
C GLU A 6 0.44 -5.82 -2.84
N ALA A 7 -0.21 -6.95 -2.53
CA ALA A 7 -0.98 -7.12 -1.32
C ALA A 7 -0.13 -6.89 -0.06
N GLU A 8 1.11 -7.38 -0.03
CA GLU A 8 2.02 -7.15 1.10
C GLU A 8 2.41 -5.67 1.23
N VAL A 9 2.76 -4.97 0.14
CA VAL A 9 3.05 -3.52 0.17
C VAL A 9 1.86 -2.75 0.73
N SER A 10 0.66 -3.02 0.21
CA SER A 10 -0.57 -2.32 0.59
C SER A 10 -0.92 -2.54 2.05
N LEU A 11 -0.87 -3.78 2.52
CA LEU A 11 -1.16 -4.11 3.91
C LEU A 11 -0.12 -3.53 4.87
N ARG A 12 1.18 -3.60 4.54
CA ARG A 12 2.23 -3.00 5.38
C ARG A 12 2.06 -1.49 5.51
N LEU A 13 1.75 -0.81 4.41
CA LEU A 13 1.47 0.63 4.43
C LEU A 13 0.25 0.96 5.30
N ALA A 14 -0.86 0.22 5.12
CA ALA A 14 -2.08 0.43 5.92
C ALA A 14 -1.83 0.21 7.41
N LEU A 15 -1.10 -0.84 7.77
CA LEU A 15 -0.72 -1.14 9.15
C LEU A 15 0.20 -0.06 9.73
N TRP A 16 1.15 0.45 8.94
CA TRP A 16 2.01 1.55 9.36
C TRP A 16 1.21 2.84 9.62
N LEU A 17 0.29 3.21 8.72
CA LEU A 17 -0.58 4.39 8.90
C LEU A 17 -1.39 4.32 10.21
N ILE A 18 -1.87 3.13 10.55
CA ILE A 18 -2.59 2.87 11.81
C ILE A 18 -1.64 2.94 13.01
N LYS A 19 -0.52 2.22 12.96
CA LYS A 19 0.45 2.12 14.08
C LYS A 19 1.14 3.45 14.39
N SER A 20 1.38 4.27 13.37
CA SER A 20 1.95 5.61 13.50
C SER A 20 0.90 6.67 13.86
N GLU A 21 -0.34 6.26 14.15
CA GLU A 21 -1.47 7.12 14.48
C GLU A 21 -1.73 8.23 13.46
N LEU A 22 -1.36 8.03 12.20
CA LEU A 22 -1.59 9.00 11.12
C LEU A 22 -3.00 8.90 10.56
N ALA A 23 -3.55 7.68 10.53
CA ALA A 23 -4.91 7.44 10.08
C ALA A 23 -5.94 7.79 11.17
N GLU A 24 -7.05 8.37 10.73
CA GLU A 24 -8.27 8.55 11.51
C GLU A 24 -9.27 7.45 11.12
N GLY A 25 -9.59 6.57 12.06
CA GLY A 25 -10.62 5.55 11.88
C GLY A 25 -10.15 4.32 11.08
N THR A 26 -10.87 4.00 10.01
CA THR A 26 -10.64 2.77 9.21
C THR A 26 -9.77 3.09 8.00
N VAL A 27 -8.71 2.30 7.82
CA VAL A 27 -7.93 2.30 6.57
C VAL A 27 -8.51 1.24 5.64
N GLU A 28 -8.82 1.64 4.41
CA GLU A 28 -9.37 0.78 3.37
C GLU A 28 -8.22 0.26 2.49
N VAL A 29 -8.22 -1.05 2.21
CA VAL A 29 -7.26 -1.70 1.33
C VAL A 29 -7.99 -2.52 0.29
N ALA A 30 -7.79 -2.16 -0.97
CA ALA A 30 -8.29 -2.90 -2.12
C ALA A 30 -7.29 -4.01 -2.47
N ILE A 31 -7.77 -5.25 -2.53
CA ILE A 31 -7.01 -6.42 -2.95
C ILE A 31 -7.84 -7.18 -3.98
N ASP A 32 -7.23 -7.59 -5.08
CA ASP A 32 -7.85 -8.49 -6.07
C ASP A 32 -7.75 -9.94 -5.59
N GLY A 33 -8.78 -10.74 -5.83
CA GLY A 33 -8.72 -12.19 -5.61
C GLY A 33 -7.51 -12.84 -6.28
N ALA A 34 -7.10 -12.38 -7.47
CA ALA A 34 -5.90 -12.86 -8.17
C ALA A 34 -4.59 -12.52 -7.44
N GLN A 35 -4.56 -11.49 -6.59
CA GLN A 35 -3.40 -11.21 -5.73
C GLN A 35 -3.31 -12.18 -4.55
N ILE A 36 -4.41 -12.86 -4.20
CA ILE A 36 -4.46 -13.88 -3.16
C ILE A 36 -4.25 -15.28 -3.73
N GLN A 37 -4.99 -15.63 -4.79
CA GLN A 37 -5.00 -16.96 -5.37
C GLN A 37 -5.40 -16.93 -6.85
N ILE A 38 -4.68 -17.68 -7.68
CA ILE A 38 -5.00 -17.91 -9.11
C ILE A 38 -5.12 -19.41 -9.32
N GLY A 39 -6.31 -19.89 -9.66
CA GLY A 39 -6.60 -21.33 -9.71
C GLY A 39 -6.29 -21.98 -8.36
N GLU A 40 -5.38 -22.95 -8.33
CA GLU A 40 -4.93 -23.63 -7.11
C GLU A 40 -3.68 -22.98 -6.48
N THR A 41 -3.07 -21.99 -7.15
CA THR A 41 -1.82 -21.39 -6.68
C THR A 41 -2.10 -20.20 -5.77
N VAL A 42 -1.74 -20.33 -4.50
CA VAL A 42 -1.77 -19.23 -3.52
C VAL A 42 -0.62 -18.26 -3.82
N GLN A 43 -0.97 -17.03 -4.19
CA GLN A 43 -0.03 -15.94 -4.49
C GLN A 43 0.38 -15.19 -3.22
N PHE A 44 -0.55 -15.00 -2.29
CA PHE A 44 -0.31 -14.32 -1.03
C PHE A 44 -1.15 -14.91 0.09
N LYS A 45 -0.48 -15.32 1.17
CA LYS A 45 -1.11 -15.92 2.33
C LYS A 45 -1.61 -14.85 3.31
N LEU A 46 -2.68 -14.15 2.93
CA LEU A 46 -3.21 -12.99 3.67
C LEU A 46 -3.51 -13.28 5.14
N GLY A 47 -4.13 -14.42 5.45
CA GLY A 47 -4.44 -14.80 6.83
C GLY A 47 -3.20 -14.99 7.68
N GLU A 48 -2.20 -15.72 7.17
CA GLU A 48 -0.91 -15.93 7.86
C GLU A 48 -0.15 -14.62 8.05
N PHE A 49 -0.17 -13.74 7.04
CA PHE A 49 0.47 -12.42 7.13
C PHE A 49 -0.18 -11.51 8.17
N LEU A 50 -1.51 -11.41 8.19
CA LEU A 50 -2.19 -10.56 9.17
C LEU A 50 -2.03 -11.13 10.59
N ALA A 51 -2.10 -12.45 10.76
CA ALA A 51 -1.85 -13.08 12.04
C ALA A 51 -0.44 -12.80 12.56
N SER A 52 0.59 -12.86 11.70
CA SER A 52 1.97 -12.54 12.09
C SER A 52 2.19 -11.06 12.41
N CYS A 53 1.32 -10.18 11.90
CA CYS A 53 1.29 -8.76 12.26
C CYS A 53 0.46 -8.46 13.51
N GLU A 54 -0.09 -9.49 14.16
CA GLU A 54 -1.03 -9.40 15.28
C GLU A 54 -2.39 -8.77 14.92
N TRP A 55 -2.92 -9.12 13.75
CA TRP A 55 -4.26 -8.74 13.29
C TRP A 55 -5.14 -9.95 13.04
N ARG A 56 -6.43 -9.80 13.36
CA ARG A 56 -7.46 -10.80 13.11
C ARG A 56 -8.69 -10.18 12.49
N LYS A 57 -9.45 -11.00 11.78
CA LYS A 57 -10.75 -10.59 11.27
C LYS A 57 -11.72 -10.41 12.44
N GLU A 58 -12.44 -9.29 12.50
CA GLU A 58 -13.42 -9.02 13.57
C GLU A 58 -14.56 -10.05 13.54
N ARG A 59 -15.02 -10.40 12.34
CA ARG A 59 -16.06 -11.41 12.11
C ARG A 59 -15.50 -12.57 11.30
N PRO A 60 -15.24 -13.73 11.92
CA PRO A 60 -14.80 -14.92 11.21
C PRO A 60 -15.78 -15.33 10.11
N GLY A 61 -15.26 -15.82 8.99
CA GLY A 61 -16.03 -16.30 7.86
C GLY A 61 -15.11 -16.80 6.75
N ALA A 62 -15.66 -17.53 5.77
CA ALA A 62 -14.87 -18.14 4.71
C ALA A 62 -14.21 -17.12 3.74
N ALA A 63 -14.87 -15.98 3.52
CA ALA A 63 -14.32 -14.91 2.69
C ALA A 63 -13.12 -14.25 3.38
N TRP A 64 -12.07 -13.90 2.64
CA TRP A 64 -10.91 -13.18 3.16
C TRP A 64 -11.17 -11.67 3.27
N GLN A 65 -12.15 -11.12 2.55
CA GLN A 65 -12.57 -9.72 2.68
C GLN A 65 -13.25 -9.46 4.02
N GLY A 66 -13.07 -8.28 4.60
CA GLY A 66 -13.80 -7.86 5.80
C GLY A 66 -13.03 -6.84 6.64
N ILE A 67 -13.52 -6.64 7.87
CA ILE A 67 -12.90 -5.73 8.84
C ILE A 67 -11.98 -6.54 9.75
N TYR A 68 -10.80 -5.99 9.97
CA TYR A 68 -9.73 -6.54 10.79
C TYR A 68 -9.38 -5.58 11.92
N CYS A 69 -9.02 -6.14 13.07
CA CYS A 69 -8.59 -5.42 14.26
C CYS A 69 -7.32 -6.06 14.85
N SER A 70 -6.55 -5.27 15.59
CA SER A 70 -5.37 -5.77 16.30
C SER A 70 -5.75 -6.64 17.49
N TYR A 71 -4.95 -7.66 17.81
CA TYR A 71 -5.20 -8.52 18.98
C TYR A 71 -5.20 -7.73 20.30
N SER A 72 -4.39 -6.68 20.39
CA SER A 72 -4.23 -5.84 21.59
C SER A 72 -5.40 -4.87 21.82
N GLY A 73 -6.38 -4.81 20.90
CA GLY A 73 -7.60 -4.01 21.08
C GLY A 73 -7.44 -2.51 20.79
N GLY A 74 -6.42 -2.11 20.03
CA GLY A 74 -6.24 -0.72 19.57
C GLY A 74 -7.41 -0.21 18.71
N ALA A 75 -7.58 1.12 18.66
CA ALA A 75 -8.73 1.77 18.02
C ALA A 75 -8.72 1.74 16.47
N GLY A 76 -7.57 1.50 15.84
CA GLY A 76 -7.44 1.47 14.39
C GLY A 76 -8.09 0.23 13.78
N ARG A 77 -8.80 0.41 12.66
CA ARG A 77 -9.40 -0.68 11.89
C ARG A 77 -8.81 -0.73 10.49
N LEU A 78 -8.74 -1.94 9.97
CA LEU A 78 -8.35 -2.23 8.59
C LEU A 78 -9.54 -2.88 7.89
N ARG A 79 -10.01 -2.32 6.78
CA ARG A 79 -11.02 -2.96 5.94
C ARG A 79 -10.37 -3.43 4.64
N ILE A 80 -10.47 -4.72 4.38
CA ILE A 80 -9.99 -5.34 3.15
C ILE A 80 -11.19 -5.63 2.25
N HIS A 81 -11.16 -5.14 1.02
CA HIS A 81 -12.22 -5.32 0.02
C HIS A 81 -11.64 -5.52 -1.38
N SER A 82 -12.49 -5.76 -2.38
CA SER A 82 -12.08 -6.02 -3.78
C SER A 82 -12.76 -5.08 -4.77
N SER A 83 -12.96 -3.82 -4.38
CA SER A 83 -13.65 -2.83 -5.21
C SER A 83 -12.61 -2.09 -6.05
N PRO A 84 -12.73 -2.08 -7.39
CA PRO A 84 -11.77 -1.38 -8.25
C PRO A 84 -11.95 0.14 -8.19
N GLY A 85 -10.95 0.88 -8.69
CA GLY A 85 -11.07 2.31 -9.04
C GLY A 85 -10.97 3.31 -7.89
N VAL A 86 -10.57 2.88 -6.69
CA VAL A 86 -10.50 3.76 -5.49
C VAL A 86 -9.08 4.04 -4.97
N GLY A 87 -8.09 3.30 -5.46
CA GLY A 87 -6.73 3.20 -4.91
C GLY A 87 -6.55 1.90 -4.12
N ASP A 88 -5.33 1.37 -4.09
CA ASP A 88 -4.98 0.16 -3.33
C ASP A 88 -5.04 0.40 -1.81
N VAL A 89 -4.66 1.60 -1.37
CA VAL A 89 -4.80 2.02 0.03
C VAL A 89 -5.46 3.40 0.09
N VAL A 90 -6.53 3.51 0.88
CA VAL A 90 -7.21 4.77 1.14
C VAL A 90 -7.34 4.99 2.64
N ALA A 91 -6.90 6.15 3.12
CA ALA A 91 -6.98 6.50 4.53
C ALA A 91 -7.38 7.97 4.70
N LYS A 92 -8.33 8.24 5.59
CA LYS A 92 -8.48 9.58 6.14
C LYS A 92 -7.33 9.82 7.11
N LEU A 93 -6.52 10.84 6.87
CA LEU A 93 -5.45 11.23 7.77
C LEU A 93 -5.99 12.15 8.86
N ARG A 94 -5.34 12.14 10.03
CA ARG A 94 -5.66 13.08 11.12
C ARG A 94 -5.50 14.55 10.74
N SER A 95 -4.75 14.86 9.68
CA SER A 95 -4.68 16.20 9.09
C SER A 95 -5.99 16.66 8.44
N GLY A 96 -6.95 15.75 8.23
CA GLY A 96 -8.20 15.98 7.52
C GLY A 96 -8.16 15.59 6.04
N CYS A 97 -6.97 15.40 5.46
CA CYS A 97 -6.80 14.96 4.07
C CYS A 97 -7.12 13.48 3.88
N ILE A 98 -7.56 13.10 2.67
CA ILE A 98 -7.61 11.68 2.27
C ILE A 98 -6.29 11.34 1.55
N LEU A 99 -5.59 10.32 2.03
CA LEU A 99 -4.47 9.70 1.33
C LEU A 99 -5.01 8.62 0.40
N ARG A 100 -4.61 8.66 -0.88
CA ARG A 100 -4.89 7.61 -1.88
C ARG A 100 -3.59 7.12 -2.48
N VAL A 101 -3.39 5.81 -2.45
CA VAL A 101 -2.13 5.20 -2.85
C VAL A 101 -2.36 4.08 -3.85
N GLU A 102 -1.64 4.13 -4.96
CA GLU A 102 -1.46 2.99 -5.86
C GLU A 102 -0.19 2.23 -5.49
N CYS A 103 -0.31 0.94 -5.20
CA CYS A 103 0.77 0.10 -4.73
C CYS A 103 1.29 -0.78 -5.87
N LYS A 104 2.60 -1.09 -5.85
CA LYS A 104 3.16 -2.10 -6.74
C LYS A 104 4.06 -3.09 -6.02
N LYS A 105 3.92 -4.35 -6.39
CA LYS A 105 4.89 -5.42 -6.09
C LYS A 105 6.28 -5.06 -6.63
N GLY A 106 7.32 -5.71 -6.11
CA GLY A 106 8.66 -5.51 -6.67
C GLY A 106 9.80 -6.23 -5.95
N PRO A 107 11.00 -6.26 -6.56
CA PRO A 107 12.17 -6.91 -5.99
C PRO A 107 12.66 -6.20 -4.72
N LEU A 108 13.22 -6.99 -3.80
CA LEU A 108 13.84 -6.51 -2.56
C LEU A 108 15.36 -6.38 -2.66
N GLU A 109 15.96 -6.96 -3.70
CA GLU A 109 17.40 -6.96 -3.95
C GLU A 109 17.70 -6.39 -5.33
N ARG A 110 18.91 -5.84 -5.51
CA ARG A 110 19.36 -5.40 -6.84
C ARG A 110 19.50 -6.59 -7.77
N SER A 111 19.03 -6.42 -8.99
CA SER A 111 19.25 -7.36 -10.07
C SER A 111 19.80 -6.65 -11.30
N LYS A 112 20.22 -7.43 -12.32
CA LYS A 112 20.58 -6.87 -13.64
C LYS A 112 19.36 -6.36 -14.40
N SER A 113 18.15 -6.75 -13.98
CA SER A 113 16.90 -6.24 -14.53
C SER A 113 16.62 -4.84 -14.01
N SER A 114 15.93 -4.04 -14.82
CA SER A 114 15.45 -2.70 -14.47
C SER A 114 13.96 -2.68 -14.13
N ALA A 115 13.40 -3.79 -13.65
CA ALA A 115 11.97 -3.99 -13.43
C ALA A 115 11.30 -2.92 -12.54
N GLU A 116 12.05 -2.27 -11.64
CA GLU A 116 11.56 -1.20 -10.77
C GLU A 116 11.09 0.04 -11.55
N TYR A 117 11.74 0.35 -12.68
CA TYR A 117 11.37 1.48 -13.54
C TYR A 117 9.96 1.35 -14.14
N PRO A 118 9.63 0.27 -14.89
CA PRO A 118 8.29 0.11 -15.43
C PRO A 118 7.25 -0.02 -14.32
N LEU A 119 7.55 -0.72 -13.21
CA LEU A 119 6.61 -0.84 -12.08
C LEU A 119 6.22 0.52 -11.49
N LEU A 120 7.22 1.39 -11.24
CA LEU A 120 6.93 2.71 -10.68
C LEU A 120 6.21 3.64 -11.67
N ARG A 121 6.50 3.52 -12.97
CA ARG A 121 5.75 4.26 -14.02
C ARG A 121 4.32 3.77 -14.16
N GLU A 122 4.11 2.45 -14.07
CA GLU A 122 2.78 1.84 -14.11
C GLU A 122 1.95 2.33 -12.92
N ALA A 123 2.50 2.32 -11.71
CA ALA A 123 1.83 2.86 -10.52
C ALA A 123 1.42 4.33 -10.71
N LEU A 124 2.33 5.17 -11.23
CA LEU A 124 2.03 6.58 -11.51
C LEU A 124 0.95 6.73 -12.60
N GLY A 125 1.01 5.92 -13.65
CA GLY A 125 0.01 5.91 -14.72
C GLY A 125 -1.38 5.51 -14.20
N GLN A 126 -1.44 4.48 -13.37
CA GLN A 126 -2.68 4.04 -12.73
C GLN A 126 -3.25 5.11 -11.79
N LEU A 127 -2.38 5.75 -10.99
CA LEU A 127 -2.79 6.83 -10.08
C LEU A 127 -3.44 8.00 -10.83
N LEU A 128 -2.90 8.35 -12.00
CA LEU A 128 -3.45 9.42 -12.85
C LEU A 128 -4.83 9.07 -13.45
N THR A 129 -5.24 7.80 -13.42
CA THR A 129 -6.50 7.31 -13.97
C THR A 129 -7.52 6.88 -12.92
N VAL A 130 -7.25 7.13 -11.64
CA VAL A 130 -8.21 6.84 -10.56
C VAL A 130 -9.50 7.64 -10.77
N GLU A 131 -10.64 6.95 -10.69
CA GLU A 131 -11.96 7.52 -11.00
C GLU A 131 -12.47 8.46 -9.90
N ARG A 132 -11.99 8.30 -8.66
CA ARG A 132 -12.48 9.03 -7.48
C ARG A 132 -11.34 9.77 -6.79
N VAL A 133 -11.24 11.06 -7.05
CA VAL A 133 -10.32 11.99 -6.39
C VAL A 133 -11.09 13.25 -6.01
N ASN A 134 -10.87 13.74 -4.79
CA ASN A 134 -11.39 15.05 -4.36
C ASN A 134 -10.27 16.09 -4.33
N ASP A 135 -10.67 17.36 -4.36
CA ASP A 135 -9.76 18.46 -4.07
C ASP A 135 -9.17 18.31 -2.66
N GLY A 136 -7.84 18.38 -2.56
CA GLY A 136 -7.12 18.23 -1.30
C GLY A 136 -6.73 16.80 -0.93
N ASP A 137 -7.07 15.79 -1.76
CA ASP A 137 -6.53 14.44 -1.60
C ASP A 137 -5.01 14.44 -1.78
N ILE A 138 -4.31 13.70 -0.92
CA ILE A 138 -2.88 13.41 -1.08
C ILE A 138 -2.77 12.17 -1.96
N LEU A 139 -2.26 12.36 -3.18
CA LEU A 139 -2.04 11.30 -4.14
C LEU A 139 -0.64 10.72 -3.98
N ALA A 140 -0.55 9.39 -3.99
CA ALA A 140 0.72 8.72 -3.83
C ALA A 140 0.86 7.41 -4.60
N VAL A 141 2.10 6.97 -4.79
CA VAL A 141 2.43 5.60 -5.17
C VAL A 141 3.30 4.95 -4.10
N ALA A 142 3.16 3.65 -3.88
CA ALA A 142 3.98 2.89 -2.94
C ALA A 142 4.61 1.66 -3.59
N VAL A 143 5.90 1.46 -3.31
CA VAL A 143 6.71 0.35 -3.79
C VAL A 143 7.56 -0.23 -2.66
N PRO A 144 8.17 -1.41 -2.81
CA PRO A 144 9.04 -1.97 -1.78
C PRO A 144 10.22 -1.03 -1.48
N HIS A 145 10.62 -0.96 -0.21
CA HIS A 145 11.86 -0.33 0.22
C HIS A 145 13.03 -1.24 -0.13
N SER A 146 13.62 -1.00 -1.30
CA SER A 146 14.78 -1.73 -1.81
C SER A 146 15.79 -0.77 -2.45
N PRO A 147 17.07 -1.16 -2.58
CA PRO A 147 18.12 -0.22 -2.99
C PRO A 147 17.90 0.44 -4.35
N LYS A 148 17.12 -0.18 -5.25
CA LYS A 148 16.79 0.41 -6.55
C LYS A 148 15.53 1.28 -6.49
N PHE A 149 14.48 0.85 -5.79
CA PHE A 149 13.29 1.68 -5.61
C PHE A 149 13.60 2.94 -4.80
N GLU A 150 14.44 2.86 -3.78
CA GLU A 150 14.89 4.03 -3.01
C GLU A 150 15.63 5.04 -3.89
N GLU A 151 16.55 4.57 -4.74
CA GLU A 151 17.28 5.41 -5.70
C GLU A 151 16.30 6.13 -6.64
N LEU A 152 15.32 5.40 -7.18
CA LEU A 152 14.29 5.94 -8.06
C LEU A 152 13.37 6.93 -7.34
N ALA A 153 12.85 6.54 -6.17
CA ALA A 153 11.96 7.37 -5.36
C ALA A 153 12.63 8.69 -4.99
N ARG A 154 13.87 8.65 -4.49
CA ARG A 154 14.64 9.86 -4.18
C ARG A 154 14.78 10.78 -5.40
N ARG A 155 15.13 10.22 -6.56
CA ARG A 155 15.29 11.01 -7.78
C ARG A 155 13.95 11.57 -8.29
N TRP A 156 12.88 10.80 -8.22
CA TRP A 156 11.59 11.18 -8.81
C TRP A 156 10.74 12.07 -7.90
N ARG A 157 10.93 12.02 -6.58
CA ARG A 157 10.41 13.05 -5.65
C ARG A 157 10.88 14.46 -6.04
N GLU A 158 12.05 14.57 -6.65
CA GLU A 158 12.62 15.82 -7.15
C GLU A 158 12.18 16.18 -8.59
N ALA A 159 11.44 15.32 -9.27
CA ALA A 159 11.02 15.58 -10.64
C ALA A 159 10.00 16.74 -10.71
N PRO A 160 10.12 17.67 -11.67
CA PRO A 160 9.31 18.89 -11.69
C PRO A 160 7.80 18.66 -11.64
N LEU A 161 7.28 17.68 -12.39
CA LEU A 161 5.85 17.37 -12.39
C LEU A 161 5.39 16.72 -11.09
N ILE A 162 6.20 15.84 -10.50
CA ILE A 162 5.89 15.20 -9.22
C ILE A 162 5.76 16.28 -8.14
N LYS A 163 6.71 17.22 -8.06
CA LYS A 163 6.64 18.36 -7.13
C LYS A 163 5.46 19.27 -7.41
N LYS A 164 5.27 19.68 -8.68
CA LYS A 164 4.20 20.61 -9.08
C LYS A 164 2.82 20.10 -8.69
N PHE A 165 2.57 18.80 -8.82
CA PHE A 165 1.29 18.18 -8.49
C PHE A 165 1.25 17.55 -7.09
N GLY A 166 2.33 17.69 -6.30
CA GLY A 166 2.38 17.16 -4.94
C GLY A 166 2.27 15.64 -4.82
N VAL A 167 2.54 14.88 -5.89
CA VAL A 167 2.44 13.41 -5.87
C VAL A 167 3.53 12.84 -4.96
N ARG A 168 3.15 12.00 -3.99
CA ARG A 168 4.09 11.34 -3.09
C ARG A 168 4.58 10.02 -3.68
N ILE A 169 5.82 9.67 -3.42
CA ILE A 169 6.41 8.37 -3.81
C ILE A 169 6.94 7.71 -2.54
N LEU A 170 6.28 6.64 -2.11
CA LEU A 170 6.57 5.95 -0.87
C LEU A 170 7.38 4.68 -1.12
N THR A 171 8.26 4.37 -0.18
CA THR A 171 8.95 3.07 -0.10
C THR A 171 8.52 2.36 1.18
N VAL A 172 8.19 1.06 1.09
CA VAL A 172 7.62 0.25 2.18
C VAL A 172 8.48 -0.98 2.46
N GLY A 173 9.03 -1.08 3.67
CA GLY A 173 9.95 -2.13 4.08
C GLY A 173 9.27 -3.32 4.78
N GLN A 174 9.93 -4.49 4.74
CA GLN A 174 9.46 -5.67 5.49
C GLN A 174 9.63 -5.53 7.02
N ASP A 175 10.50 -4.61 7.44
CA ASP A 175 10.73 -4.18 8.80
C ASP A 175 9.66 -3.21 9.33
N GLY A 176 8.69 -2.83 8.50
CA GLY A 176 7.64 -1.87 8.86
C GLY A 176 8.03 -0.41 8.62
N ARG A 177 9.18 -0.14 8.01
CA ARG A 177 9.58 1.20 7.61
C ARG A 177 8.73 1.71 6.45
N VAL A 178 8.35 2.98 6.49
CA VAL A 178 7.76 3.71 5.37
C VAL A 178 8.46 5.05 5.24
N ASP A 179 8.94 5.40 4.03
CA ASP A 179 9.54 6.72 3.77
C ASP A 179 8.82 7.43 2.61
N GLY A 180 8.79 8.77 2.65
CA GLY A 180 8.32 9.61 1.55
C GLY A 180 6.86 10.06 1.62
N LEU A 181 6.18 9.84 2.76
CA LEU A 181 4.87 10.46 3.01
C LEU A 181 4.99 11.92 3.48
N GLU A 182 6.07 12.26 4.17
CA GLU A 182 6.35 13.62 4.66
C GLU A 182 6.46 14.64 3.50
N ALA A 183 6.16 15.90 3.79
CA ALA A 183 6.16 17.01 2.85
C ALA A 183 7.54 17.68 2.75
#